data_AF-A0AA95S1J3-F1
#
_entry.id   AF-A0AA95S1J3-F1
#
_cell.length_a   1.000
_cell.length_b   1.000
_cell.length_c   1.000
_cell.angle_alpha   90.00
_cell.angle_beta   90.00
_cell.angle_gamma   90.00
#
_symmetry.space_group_name_H-M   'P 1'
#
loop_
_entity.id
_entity.type
_entity.pdbx_description
1 polymer ?
#
loop_
_entity_poly.entity_id
_entity_poly.type
_entity_poly.pdbx_seq_one_letter_code
_entity_poly.pdbx_strand_id
1 'polypeptide(L)'
;MSKRKKSIMRPLILSILSFLIILVVVIYVFDKDRKGKQSTTENSQQSVEPSPNTPAKLGESKNQKLHDYINELFSLAKEGKVVGIPFDSGKAKKQEVYNKWGEPNQTTETASGRYEEYKNRHVVIGYLGEIVSDIRSYNPELQKIRQNDIKKAGGEPNQIRYYKDETQDQIILVYQVNPLTELKWILPKPTEQEPNPKVDHISVYTQVKNQAEQPVPPDQQKTIADMSLDEKIGQMIIAGITGTNMDTNTKNLLTKYKVGGIIFYKDNLINPTQAVQLLNQIKSENDQKVPLLLGVDQEGGRVTRLPGGLINFPTNKEIGAINNSQFSYHVGTMLGKELKEFGFNLDFAPVLDINSNPNNPVIGDRSYGNNSEIVSKLGIQTFKGIQSQNIIPTIKHFPGHGDTSVDSHLELPIVNKSLQQLKELELIPFEQAINSGADVVMVAHILLPKLDATFPSSMSKNIITGILRQQLDYSGVVITDDMTMKAIIDHYTIGRAAVESVKAGSDIILVGHGYNDIVEAISSLKIAVQKGEITEQRINESVSRILKLKKKYEINNAQVKDVNIEEINQSINKLLDEYTK
;
A
#
# COMPACT_ATOMS: atom_id res chain seq x y z
N MET A 1 63.88 -11.90 -22.71
CA MET A 1 64.20 -10.47 -22.48
C MET A 1 63.00 -9.85 -21.75
N SER A 2 63.10 -9.63 -20.43
CA SER A 2 63.50 -8.34 -19.81
C SER A 2 62.42 -7.26 -19.97
N LYS A 3 61.93 -6.53 -18.97
CA LYS A 3 62.24 -6.41 -17.54
C LYS A 3 61.11 -5.58 -16.89
N ARG A 4 60.95 -5.79 -15.58
CA ARG A 4 60.25 -4.97 -14.58
C ARG A 4 60.49 -3.46 -14.75
N LYS A 5 59.49 -2.65 -14.39
CA LYS A 5 59.70 -1.47 -13.53
C LYS A 5 58.63 -1.37 -12.44
N LYS A 6 59.12 -1.46 -11.21
CA LYS A 6 58.45 -1.21 -9.92
C LYS A 6 58.00 0.26 -9.85
N SER A 7 56.86 0.52 -9.21
CA SER A 7 56.60 1.79 -8.52
C SER A 7 56.29 1.51 -7.05
N ILE A 8 57.03 2.20 -6.18
CA ILE A 8 57.08 2.09 -4.72
C ILE A 8 56.72 3.49 -4.18
N MET A 9 55.69 3.59 -3.34
CA MET A 9 55.37 4.65 -2.34
C MET A 9 53.84 4.63 -2.13
N ARG A 10 53.23 4.46 -0.95
CA ARG A 10 53.60 4.68 0.46
C ARG A 10 52.70 3.80 1.38
N PRO A 11 53.22 3.20 2.46
CA PRO A 11 52.44 2.85 3.65
C PRO A 11 52.55 4.01 4.66
N LEU A 12 51.54 4.86 4.75
CA LEU A 12 51.47 5.92 5.76
C LEU A 12 50.06 6.02 6.35
N ILE A 13 49.44 4.88 6.68
CA ILE A 13 48.13 4.84 7.37
C ILE A 13 48.14 3.84 8.55
N LEU A 14 49.12 2.92 8.61
CA LEU A 14 49.22 1.93 9.70
C LEU A 14 50.10 2.35 10.89
N SER A 15 50.91 3.41 10.79
CA SER A 15 51.75 3.89 11.91
C SER A 15 51.09 4.96 12.80
N ILE A 16 49.93 5.49 12.42
CA ILE A 16 49.16 6.44 13.25
C ILE A 16 48.19 5.70 14.19
N LEU A 17 47.73 4.51 13.80
CA LEU A 17 46.85 3.68 14.63
C LEU A 17 47.59 2.98 15.79
N SER A 18 48.89 2.70 15.64
CA SER A 18 49.70 2.06 16.69
C SER A 18 50.18 3.01 17.79
N PHE A 19 50.17 4.33 17.57
CA PHE A 19 50.58 5.32 18.58
C PHE A 19 49.41 5.75 19.50
N LEU A 20 48.16 5.69 19.02
CA LEU A 20 46.98 6.02 19.84
C LEU A 20 46.63 4.90 20.85
N ILE A 21 46.87 3.63 20.49
CA ILE A 21 46.57 2.48 21.34
C ILE A 21 47.55 2.40 22.53
N ILE A 22 48.80 2.84 22.36
CA ILE A 22 49.80 2.88 23.44
C ILE A 22 49.49 3.99 24.46
N LEU A 23 48.86 5.10 24.05
CA LEU A 23 48.48 6.17 24.98
C LEU A 23 47.29 5.79 25.89
N VAL A 24 46.35 4.98 25.39
CA VAL A 24 45.18 4.51 26.17
C VAL A 24 45.58 3.44 27.20
N VAL A 25 46.60 2.63 26.92
CA VAL A 25 47.09 1.60 27.86
C VAL A 25 47.89 2.20 29.03
N VAL A 26 48.65 3.29 28.81
CA VAL A 26 49.42 3.96 29.88
C VAL A 26 48.51 4.68 30.88
N ILE A 27 47.37 5.23 30.45
CA ILE A 27 46.40 5.88 31.36
C ILE A 27 45.63 4.84 32.19
N TYR A 28 45.29 3.69 31.61
CA TYR A 28 44.52 2.66 32.30
C TYR A 28 45.34 1.88 33.36
N VAL A 29 46.67 1.81 33.21
CA VAL A 29 47.56 1.15 34.18
C VAL A 29 47.87 2.05 35.39
N PHE A 30 47.84 3.37 35.26
CA PHE A 30 48.15 4.29 36.38
C PHE A 30 46.99 4.54 37.36
N ASP A 31 45.74 4.22 37.01
CA ASP A 31 44.58 4.45 37.91
C ASP A 31 44.23 3.22 38.76
N LYS A 32 44.73 2.03 38.39
CA LYS A 32 44.40 0.77 39.06
C LYS A 32 45.25 0.48 40.32
N ASP A 33 46.34 1.22 40.54
CA ASP A 33 47.25 1.05 41.68
C ASP A 33 46.99 2.01 42.87
N ARG A 34 45.90 2.78 42.83
CA ARG A 34 45.44 3.58 43.98
C ARG A 34 44.04 3.19 44.42
N LYS A 35 43.93 2.04 45.09
CA LYS A 35 43.14 1.82 46.33
C LYS A 35 42.86 0.32 46.53
N GLY A 36 43.65 -0.28 47.41
CA GLY A 36 43.36 -1.62 47.94
C GLY A 36 44.34 -2.01 49.04
N LYS A 37 43.92 -1.82 50.31
CA LYS A 37 44.34 -2.42 51.60
C LYS A 37 44.40 -1.35 52.70
N GLN A 38 43.96 -1.52 53.94
CA GLN A 38 43.12 -2.50 54.67
C GLN A 38 43.09 -1.95 56.11
N SER A 39 41.99 -2.05 56.87
CA SER A 39 41.98 -2.40 58.32
C SER A 39 40.64 -2.04 59.00
N THR A 40 40.19 -3.00 59.78
CA THR A 40 39.04 -3.17 60.67
C THR A 40 39.00 -2.22 61.88
N THR A 41 37.82 -1.83 62.39
CA THR A 41 37.23 -2.28 63.69
C THR A 41 35.94 -1.53 64.09
N GLU A 42 34.97 -2.33 64.59
CA GLU A 42 34.09 -2.14 65.76
C GLU A 42 32.86 -1.21 65.84
N ASN A 43 31.88 -1.78 66.56
CA ASN A 43 30.54 -1.38 66.94
C ASN A 43 30.46 -0.12 67.84
N SER A 44 29.32 0.58 67.78
CA SER A 44 28.53 0.90 68.99
C SER A 44 27.14 1.49 68.65
N GLN A 45 26.17 1.10 69.48
CA GLN A 45 24.79 1.57 69.54
C GLN A 45 24.72 2.95 70.24
N GLN A 46 23.80 3.84 69.86
CA GLN A 46 22.76 4.40 70.74
C GLN A 46 21.94 5.54 70.10
N SER A 47 20.68 5.58 70.52
CA SER A 47 19.56 6.50 70.30
C SER A 47 19.80 7.97 70.66
N VAL A 48 19.01 8.89 70.06
CA VAL A 48 18.20 9.97 70.70
C VAL A 48 17.79 11.05 69.65
N GLU A 49 16.48 11.31 69.49
CA GLU A 49 15.84 12.49 68.86
C GLU A 49 15.83 13.71 69.82
N PRO A 50 15.36 14.94 69.45
CA PRO A 50 15.49 15.72 68.20
C PRO A 50 15.84 17.22 68.48
N SER A 51 16.34 17.98 67.48
CA SER A 51 16.10 19.45 67.36
C SER A 51 16.70 20.08 66.10
N PRO A 52 16.22 21.28 65.67
CA PRO A 52 15.77 21.50 64.31
C PRO A 52 16.63 22.48 63.50
N ASN A 53 16.26 22.60 62.22
CA ASN A 53 16.63 23.61 61.21
C ASN A 53 17.66 23.17 60.16
N THR A 54 17.13 22.50 59.13
CA THR A 54 17.69 22.53 57.76
C THR A 54 16.62 23.08 56.83
N PRO A 55 16.88 24.14 56.03
CA PRO A 55 16.00 24.50 54.93
C PRO A 55 16.13 23.43 53.83
N ALA A 56 15.05 22.71 53.57
CA ALA A 56 14.99 21.64 52.58
C ALA A 56 14.74 22.17 51.14
N LYS A 57 15.36 21.46 50.18
CA LYS A 57 14.74 20.92 48.96
C LYS A 57 13.63 21.76 48.30
N LEU A 58 13.99 22.63 47.36
CA LEU A 58 13.03 23.21 46.40
C LEU A 58 13.39 22.94 44.92
N GLY A 59 14.66 22.63 44.61
CA GLY A 59 15.12 22.36 43.24
C GLY A 59 14.91 20.92 42.76
N GLU A 60 15.20 19.92 43.59
CA GLU A 60 15.07 18.49 43.22
C GLU A 60 13.62 18.06 42.99
N SER A 61 12.66 18.68 43.70
CA SER A 61 11.24 18.29 43.62
C SER A 61 10.59 18.60 42.27
N LYS A 62 11.00 19.67 41.57
CA LYS A 62 10.36 20.07 40.30
C LYS A 62 10.85 19.24 39.11
N ASN A 63 12.15 18.96 39.04
CA ASN A 63 12.71 18.12 37.99
C ASN A 63 12.25 16.68 38.09
N GLN A 64 12.10 16.16 39.33
CA GLN A 64 11.55 14.83 39.54
C GLN A 64 10.08 14.76 39.07
N LYS A 65 9.24 15.74 39.44
CA LYS A 65 7.84 15.79 39.01
C LYS A 65 7.67 15.84 37.49
N LEU A 66 8.50 16.63 36.79
CA LEU A 66 8.46 16.69 35.33
C LEU A 66 8.90 15.36 34.70
N HIS A 67 9.95 14.75 35.24
CA HIS A 67 10.41 13.45 34.78
C HIS A 67 9.37 12.35 34.99
N ASP A 68 8.73 12.32 36.17
CA ASP A 68 7.65 11.38 36.48
C ASP A 68 6.47 11.56 35.52
N TYR A 69 6.12 12.81 35.19
CA TYR A 69 5.07 13.12 34.22
C TYR A 69 5.40 12.61 32.80
N ILE A 70 6.65 12.78 32.34
CA ILE A 70 7.08 12.26 31.03
C ILE A 70 7.02 10.73 31.02
N ASN A 71 7.48 10.07 32.09
CA ASN A 71 7.40 8.62 32.22
C ASN A 71 5.96 8.10 32.25
N GLU A 72 5.06 8.84 32.89
CA GLU A 72 3.62 8.55 32.88
C GLU A 72 3.05 8.64 31.46
N LEU A 73 3.40 9.67 30.68
CA LEU A 73 2.99 9.80 29.27
C LEU A 73 3.45 8.60 28.42
N PHE A 74 4.70 8.15 28.59
CA PHE A 74 5.19 6.94 27.93
C PHE A 74 4.45 5.69 28.39
N SER A 75 4.18 5.55 29.69
CA SER A 75 3.47 4.39 30.25
C SER A 75 2.03 4.31 29.74
N LEU A 76 1.28 5.41 29.79
CA LEU A 76 -0.10 5.47 29.32
C LEU A 76 -0.21 5.23 27.82
N ALA A 77 0.73 5.76 27.03
CA ALA A 77 0.74 5.55 25.59
C ALA A 77 0.86 4.06 25.23
N LYS A 78 1.55 3.23 26.02
CA LYS A 78 1.60 1.76 25.81
C LYS A 78 0.22 1.11 25.86
N GLU A 79 -0.73 1.71 26.57
CA GLU A 79 -2.11 1.25 26.69
C GLU A 79 -3.07 1.94 25.72
N GLY A 80 -2.56 2.86 24.88
CA GLY A 80 -3.36 3.73 24.01
C GLY A 80 -3.97 4.94 24.72
N LYS A 81 -3.58 5.21 25.97
CA LYS A 81 -4.17 6.27 26.81
C LYS A 81 -3.40 7.58 26.70
N VAL A 82 -4.11 8.68 26.95
CA VAL A 82 -3.56 10.03 27.04
C VAL A 82 -4.05 10.69 28.33
N VAL A 83 -3.16 11.37 29.06
CA VAL A 83 -3.48 11.99 30.35
C VAL A 83 -4.69 12.92 30.23
N GLY A 84 -5.69 12.70 31.08
CA GLY A 84 -6.91 13.51 31.15
C GLY A 84 -7.94 13.21 30.05
N ILE A 85 -7.68 12.25 29.16
CA ILE A 85 -8.59 11.87 28.07
C ILE A 85 -9.24 10.51 28.41
N PRO A 86 -10.57 10.41 28.42
CA PRO A 86 -11.29 9.21 28.87
C PRO A 86 -11.45 8.15 27.77
N PHE A 87 -10.64 8.20 26.72
CA PHE A 87 -10.71 7.32 25.56
C PHE A 87 -9.35 6.71 25.28
N ASP A 88 -9.37 5.45 24.87
CA ASP A 88 -8.19 4.69 24.52
C ASP A 88 -8.07 4.60 22.99
N SER A 89 -6.95 5.09 22.46
CA SER A 89 -6.57 4.96 21.05
C SER A 89 -6.43 3.48 20.69
N GLY A 90 -7.19 3.05 19.68
CA GLY A 90 -7.30 1.67 19.22
C GLY A 90 -8.43 0.85 19.87
N LYS A 91 -9.19 1.41 20.82
CA LYS A 91 -10.29 0.70 21.49
C LYS A 91 -11.60 1.47 21.50
N ALA A 92 -11.57 2.76 21.80
CA ALA A 92 -12.78 3.56 21.96
C ALA A 92 -13.50 3.74 20.61
N LYS A 93 -14.83 3.72 20.65
CA LYS A 93 -15.67 3.95 19.47
C LYS A 93 -16.09 5.40 19.34
N LYS A 94 -16.34 5.86 18.12
CA LYS A 94 -16.85 7.20 17.83
C LYS A 94 -18.10 7.54 18.64
N GLN A 95 -19.06 6.61 18.71
CA GLN A 95 -20.28 6.82 19.49
C GLN A 95 -20.01 7.07 20.98
N GLU A 96 -18.96 6.46 21.56
CA GLU A 96 -18.60 6.70 22.96
C GLU A 96 -18.07 8.12 23.17
N VAL A 97 -17.33 8.65 22.20
CA VAL A 97 -16.87 10.04 22.19
C VAL A 97 -18.06 10.99 22.15
N TYR A 98 -18.97 10.78 21.20
CA TYR A 98 -20.19 11.59 21.04
C TYR A 98 -21.09 11.54 22.27
N ASN A 99 -21.30 10.35 22.85
CA ASN A 99 -22.11 10.20 24.06
C ASN A 99 -21.54 10.97 25.25
N LYS A 100 -20.21 11.10 25.33
CA LYS A 100 -19.53 11.73 26.48
C LYS A 100 -19.24 13.21 26.27
N TRP A 101 -18.89 13.61 25.05
CA TRP A 101 -18.42 14.96 24.74
C TRP A 101 -19.33 15.76 23.82
N GLY A 102 -20.35 15.13 23.21
CA GLY A 102 -21.22 15.77 22.23
C GLY A 102 -20.53 15.99 20.88
N GLU A 103 -21.09 16.88 20.08
CA GLU A 103 -20.56 17.23 18.76
C GLU A 103 -19.20 17.97 18.86
N PRO A 104 -18.30 17.75 17.89
CA PRO A 104 -17.02 18.46 17.85
C PRO A 104 -17.18 19.92 17.43
N ASN A 105 -16.18 20.74 17.76
CA ASN A 105 -16.13 22.13 17.31
C ASN A 105 -15.80 22.26 15.82
N GLN A 106 -14.99 21.35 15.30
CA GLN A 106 -14.57 21.32 13.90
C GLN A 106 -14.30 19.87 13.50
N THR A 107 -14.60 19.56 12.24
CA THR A 107 -14.26 18.28 11.63
C THR A 107 -13.42 18.53 10.40
N THR A 108 -12.36 17.76 10.24
CA THR A 108 -11.52 17.74 9.04
C THR A 108 -11.40 16.31 8.56
N GLU A 109 -11.81 16.08 7.31
CA GLU A 109 -11.59 14.80 6.62
C GLU A 109 -10.24 14.85 5.91
N THR A 110 -9.40 13.83 6.13
CA THR A 110 -8.07 13.72 5.50
C THR A 110 -7.89 12.32 4.92
N ALA A 111 -6.86 12.13 4.09
CA ALA A 111 -6.47 10.80 3.61
C ALA A 111 -6.13 9.83 4.75
N SER A 112 -5.69 10.33 5.92
CA SER A 112 -5.35 9.54 7.10
C SER A 112 -6.53 9.30 8.05
N GLY A 113 -7.75 9.66 7.65
CA GLY A 113 -8.97 9.52 8.43
C GLY A 113 -9.63 10.85 8.81
N ARG A 114 -10.72 10.72 9.57
CA ARG A 114 -11.54 11.82 10.07
C ARG A 114 -10.93 12.36 11.36
N TYR A 115 -10.74 13.67 11.47
CA TYR A 115 -10.25 14.32 12.67
C TYR A 115 -11.28 15.30 13.21
N GLU A 116 -11.57 15.19 14.49
CA GLU A 116 -12.56 16.01 15.20
C GLU A 116 -11.89 16.79 16.32
N GLU A 117 -12.03 18.11 16.28
CA GLU A 117 -11.44 19.02 17.25
C GLU A 117 -12.45 19.34 18.36
N TYR A 118 -12.02 19.14 19.60
CA TYR A 118 -12.74 19.51 20.82
C TYR A 118 -11.95 20.63 21.52
N LYS A 119 -12.12 21.88 21.04
CA LYS A 119 -11.34 23.07 21.41
C LYS A 119 -11.29 23.32 22.91
N ASN A 120 -12.45 23.24 23.58
CA ASN A 120 -12.57 23.43 25.03
C ASN A 120 -11.87 22.33 25.86
N ARG A 121 -11.41 21.26 25.20
CA ARG A 121 -10.70 20.15 25.82
C ARG A 121 -9.23 20.10 25.42
N HIS A 122 -8.80 20.93 24.49
CA HIS A 122 -7.45 20.91 23.90
C HIS A 122 -7.10 19.53 23.31
N VAL A 123 -8.07 18.90 22.63
CA VAL A 123 -7.93 17.55 22.08
C VAL A 123 -8.43 17.49 20.64
N VAL A 124 -7.71 16.75 19.81
CA VAL A 124 -8.21 16.28 18.51
C VAL A 124 -8.29 14.76 18.54
N ILE A 125 -9.44 14.21 18.15
CA ILE A 125 -9.66 12.77 18.02
C ILE A 125 -9.64 12.42 16.53
N GLY A 126 -8.73 11.55 16.14
CA GLY A 126 -8.67 10.94 14.82
C GLY A 126 -9.37 9.58 14.82
N TYR A 127 -10.11 9.29 13.75
CA TYR A 127 -10.84 8.04 13.58
C TYR A 127 -10.39 7.32 12.31
N LEU A 128 -10.32 5.99 12.42
CA LEU A 128 -10.29 5.08 11.28
C LEU A 128 -11.58 4.26 11.30
N GLY A 129 -12.51 4.57 10.39
CA GLY A 129 -13.89 4.11 10.48
C GLY A 129 -14.56 4.59 11.78
N GLU A 130 -15.08 3.66 12.57
CA GLU A 130 -15.77 3.94 13.84
C GLU A 130 -14.87 3.87 15.08
N ILE A 131 -13.57 3.62 14.92
CA ILE A 131 -12.62 3.46 16.03
C ILE A 131 -11.73 4.70 16.14
N VAL A 132 -11.52 5.17 17.36
CA VAL A 132 -10.51 6.18 17.69
C VAL A 132 -9.12 5.61 17.39
N SER A 133 -8.43 6.15 16.39
CA SER A 133 -7.10 5.70 15.94
C SER A 133 -5.97 6.66 16.34
N ASP A 134 -6.29 7.93 16.55
CA ASP A 134 -5.34 8.96 16.96
C ASP A 134 -5.95 9.82 18.07
N ILE A 135 -5.18 10.13 19.10
CA ILE A 135 -5.56 11.09 20.13
C ILE A 135 -4.44 12.11 20.24
N ARG A 136 -4.71 13.34 19.79
CA ARG A 136 -3.78 14.47 19.90
C ARG A 136 -4.14 15.33 21.09
N SER A 137 -3.18 15.57 21.98
CA SER A 137 -3.37 16.40 23.17
C SER A 137 -2.49 17.64 23.09
N TYR A 138 -3.14 18.80 23.17
CA TYR A 138 -2.54 20.12 23.25
C TYR A 138 -2.58 20.64 24.70
N ASN A 139 -2.47 19.74 25.69
CA ASN A 139 -2.49 20.11 27.09
C ASN A 139 -1.35 21.12 27.37
N PRO A 140 -1.63 22.32 27.94
CA PRO A 140 -0.62 23.33 28.21
C PRO A 140 0.55 22.85 29.09
N GLU A 141 0.36 21.81 29.89
CA GLU A 141 1.43 21.20 30.68
C GLU A 141 2.55 20.60 29.82
N LEU A 142 2.25 20.18 28.59
CA LEU A 142 3.23 19.65 27.64
C LEU A 142 4.29 20.70 27.25
N GLN A 143 3.93 21.99 27.24
CA GLN A 143 4.83 23.10 26.92
C GLN A 143 5.95 23.30 27.95
N LYS A 144 5.90 22.57 29.08
CA LYS A 144 6.99 22.51 30.07
C LYS A 144 8.06 21.48 29.70
N ILE A 145 7.75 20.56 28.79
CA ILE A 145 8.65 19.50 28.33
C ILE A 145 9.45 20.02 27.14
N ARG A 146 10.77 19.80 27.15
CA ARG A 146 11.65 20.10 26.01
C ARG A 146 12.17 18.82 25.36
N GLN A 147 12.68 18.96 24.14
CA GLN A 147 13.23 17.86 23.35
C GLN A 147 14.19 16.94 24.13
N ASN A 148 15.12 17.54 24.89
CA ASN A 148 16.09 16.79 25.69
C ASN A 148 15.46 16.03 26.86
N ASP A 149 14.36 16.53 27.44
CA ASP A 149 13.67 15.84 28.53
C ASP A 149 13.01 14.55 28.02
N ILE A 150 12.46 14.59 26.80
CA ILE A 150 11.89 13.41 26.12
C ILE A 150 12.98 12.37 25.91
N LYS A 151 14.12 12.76 25.31
CA LYS A 151 15.23 11.84 25.05
C LYS A 151 15.80 11.25 26.34
N LYS A 152 15.86 12.04 27.41
CA LYS A 152 16.33 11.58 28.73
C LYS A 152 15.40 10.50 29.33
N ALA A 153 14.10 10.59 29.10
CA ALA A 153 13.13 9.63 29.61
C ALA A 153 12.92 8.42 28.67
N GLY A 154 12.75 8.65 27.37
CA GLY A 154 12.39 7.63 26.38
C GLY A 154 13.56 7.05 25.59
N GLY A 155 14.78 7.59 25.72
CA GLY A 155 15.90 7.25 24.86
C GLY A 155 15.82 7.92 23.49
N GLU A 156 16.58 7.42 22.51
CA GLU A 156 16.47 7.90 21.12
C GLU A 156 15.18 7.39 20.47
N PRO A 157 14.49 8.23 19.67
CA PRO A 157 13.26 7.84 19.00
C PRO A 157 13.51 6.77 17.95
N ASN A 158 12.51 5.91 17.72
CA ASN A 158 12.55 4.91 16.66
C ASN A 158 12.60 5.55 15.27
N GLN A 159 11.97 6.72 15.12
CA GLN A 159 11.97 7.49 13.88
C GLN A 159 11.87 8.99 14.19
N ILE A 160 12.54 9.81 13.38
CA ILE A 160 12.36 11.26 13.36
C ILE A 160 11.70 11.62 12.04
N ARG A 161 10.56 12.31 12.08
CA ARG A 161 9.89 12.86 10.89
C ARG A 161 9.99 14.38 10.89
N TYR A 162 9.86 14.97 9.71
CA TYR A 162 9.88 16.41 9.50
C TYR A 162 8.59 16.82 8.81
N TYR A 163 8.00 17.93 9.23
CA TYR A 163 6.81 18.51 8.63
C TYR A 163 7.05 20.00 8.39
N LYS A 164 6.74 20.48 7.19
CA LYS A 164 6.86 21.90 6.86
C LYS A 164 5.72 22.32 5.94
N ASP A 165 5.04 23.39 6.31
CA ASP A 165 4.07 24.10 5.49
C ASP A 165 4.35 25.62 5.52
N GLU A 166 3.43 26.44 5.01
CA GLU A 166 3.58 27.91 4.99
C GLU A 166 3.64 28.56 6.38
N THR A 167 3.17 27.85 7.41
CA THR A 167 2.96 28.34 8.78
C THR A 167 3.72 27.56 9.86
N GLN A 168 4.20 26.35 9.56
CA GLN A 168 4.83 25.44 10.51
C GLN A 168 6.12 24.83 9.94
N ASP A 169 7.13 24.68 10.79
CA ASP A 169 8.36 23.92 10.52
C ASP A 169 8.67 23.08 11.78
N GLN A 170 8.38 21.79 11.71
CA GLN A 170 8.29 20.90 12.86
C GLN A 170 9.14 19.64 12.70
N ILE A 171 9.58 19.13 13.85
CA ILE A 171 10.11 17.77 14.01
C ILE A 171 9.11 16.92 14.79
N ILE A 172 9.07 15.64 14.45
CA ILE A 172 8.22 14.66 15.12
C ILE A 172 9.11 13.53 15.62
N LEU A 173 9.25 13.39 16.93
CA LEU A 173 9.94 12.27 17.55
C LEU A 173 8.94 11.12 17.74
N VAL A 174 9.14 10.02 17.02
CA VAL A 174 8.23 8.87 17.04
C VAL A 174 8.85 7.76 17.88
N TYR A 175 8.14 7.38 18.95
CA TYR A 175 8.48 6.25 19.80
C TYR A 175 7.45 5.14 19.61
N GLN A 176 7.89 3.97 19.18
CA GLN A 176 7.08 2.76 19.11
C GLN A 176 6.95 2.19 20.52
N VAL A 177 5.82 2.45 21.19
CA VAL A 177 5.63 2.09 22.61
C VAL A 177 5.11 0.67 22.79
N ASN A 178 4.42 0.12 21.79
CA ASN A 178 4.07 -1.30 21.63
C ASN A 178 3.99 -1.64 20.12
N PRO A 179 3.77 -2.89 19.67
CA PRO A 179 3.75 -3.24 18.24
C PRO A 179 2.74 -2.49 17.35
N LEU A 180 1.69 -1.91 17.94
CA LEU A 180 0.60 -1.23 17.23
C LEU A 180 0.51 0.27 17.55
N THR A 181 1.05 0.72 18.68
CA THR A 181 0.91 2.11 19.15
C THR A 181 2.23 2.87 19.08
N GLU A 182 2.15 4.07 18.49
CA GLU A 182 3.19 5.09 18.47
C GLU A 182 2.83 6.24 19.42
N LEU A 183 3.80 6.67 20.23
CA LEU A 183 3.78 7.98 20.91
C LEU A 183 4.62 8.96 20.08
N LYS A 184 3.97 10.00 19.56
CA LYS A 184 4.58 11.04 18.74
C LYS A 184 4.68 12.32 19.57
N TRP A 185 5.87 12.91 19.60
CA TRP A 185 6.10 14.23 20.17
C TRP A 185 6.34 15.23 19.05
N ILE A 186 5.49 16.25 18.95
CA ILE A 186 5.56 17.26 17.90
C ILE A 186 6.18 18.51 18.51
N LEU A 187 7.25 19.01 17.89
CA LEU A 187 7.98 20.19 18.34
C LEU A 187 8.34 21.07 17.13
N PRO A 188 8.52 22.39 17.30
CA PRO A 188 9.20 23.21 16.31
C PRO A 188 10.58 22.63 15.96
N LYS A 189 11.02 22.81 14.72
CA LYS A 189 12.34 22.36 14.30
C LYS A 189 13.44 23.10 15.09
N PRO A 190 14.42 22.39 15.70
CA PRO A 190 15.52 23.04 16.40
C PRO A 190 16.29 24.00 15.49
N THR A 191 16.64 25.16 16.04
CA THR A 191 17.41 26.20 15.35
C THR A 191 18.66 26.55 16.15
N GLU A 192 19.56 27.36 15.60
CA GLU A 192 20.71 27.87 16.38
C GLU A 192 20.25 28.71 17.58
N GLN A 193 19.13 29.43 17.45
CA GLN A 193 18.57 30.26 18.51
C GLN A 193 17.79 29.47 19.56
N GLU A 194 17.14 28.36 19.18
CA GLU A 194 16.42 27.46 20.09
C GLU A 194 16.76 26.00 19.72
N PRO A 195 17.89 25.47 20.21
CA PRO A 195 18.35 24.11 19.89
C PRO A 195 17.60 23.03 20.68
N ASN A 196 16.78 23.41 21.67
CA ASN A 196 16.03 22.48 22.53
C ASN A 196 14.57 22.92 22.67
N PRO A 197 13.79 22.85 21.57
CA PRO A 197 12.44 23.38 21.51
C PRO A 197 11.50 22.70 22.51
N LYS A 198 10.43 23.43 22.87
CA LYS A 198 9.32 22.93 23.70
C LYS A 198 8.39 22.06 22.87
N VAL A 199 7.72 21.12 23.53
CA VAL A 199 6.68 20.30 22.90
C VAL A 199 5.48 21.16 22.57
N ASP A 200 5.04 21.10 21.32
CA ASP A 200 3.78 21.71 20.88
C ASP A 200 2.59 20.89 21.38
N HIS A 201 2.55 19.63 20.96
CA HIS A 201 1.56 18.64 21.36
C HIS A 201 2.11 17.22 21.24
N ILE A 202 1.33 16.26 21.73
CA ILE A 202 1.60 14.83 21.52
C ILE A 202 0.47 14.18 20.74
N SER A 203 0.77 13.07 20.09
CA SER A 203 -0.20 12.16 19.46
C SER A 203 0.05 10.74 19.94
N VAL A 204 -0.99 10.08 20.46
CA VAL A 204 -1.00 8.64 20.71
C VAL A 204 -1.80 7.98 19.60
N TYR A 205 -1.07 7.47 18.62
CA TYR A 205 -1.62 6.84 17.43
C TYR A 205 -1.52 5.34 17.58
N THR A 206 -2.65 4.64 17.58
CA THR A 206 -2.69 3.18 17.49
C THR A 206 -3.07 2.82 16.08
N GLN A 207 -2.23 2.01 15.43
CA GLN A 207 -2.60 1.29 14.23
C GLN A 207 -3.84 0.45 14.54
N VAL A 208 -4.99 1.03 14.20
CA VAL A 208 -6.22 0.28 14.10
C VAL A 208 -6.03 -0.53 12.84
N LYS A 209 -6.04 -1.86 12.97
CA LYS A 209 -6.23 -2.71 11.81
C LYS A 209 -7.47 -2.17 11.12
N ASN A 210 -7.27 -1.62 9.92
CA ASN A 210 -8.34 -1.15 9.08
C ASN A 210 -9.46 -2.20 9.19
N GLN A 211 -10.72 -1.81 9.30
CA GLN A 211 -11.82 -2.79 9.29
C GLN A 211 -11.82 -3.64 7.99
N ALA A 212 -10.85 -3.49 7.08
CA ALA A 212 -10.46 -4.47 6.08
C ALA A 212 -9.92 -5.82 6.63
N GLU A 213 -9.43 -5.86 7.88
CA GLU A 213 -9.36 -7.08 8.70
C GLU A 213 -10.61 -7.19 9.61
N GLN A 214 -11.82 -7.02 9.07
CA GLN A 214 -12.92 -7.82 9.59
C GLN A 214 -12.40 -9.27 9.65
N PRO A 215 -12.59 -10.01 10.77
CA PRO A 215 -12.49 -11.45 10.74
C PRO A 215 -13.19 -11.89 9.46
N VAL A 216 -12.51 -12.70 8.64
CA VAL A 216 -13.14 -13.26 7.45
C VAL A 216 -14.53 -13.72 7.90
N PRO A 217 -15.62 -13.16 7.36
CA PRO A 217 -16.95 -13.48 7.85
C PRO A 217 -17.07 -15.00 8.01
N PRO A 218 -17.68 -15.53 9.09
CA PRO A 218 -17.57 -16.95 9.41
C PRO A 218 -17.94 -17.89 8.24
N ASP A 219 -18.81 -17.44 7.34
CA ASP A 219 -19.15 -18.10 6.07
C ASP A 219 -17.95 -18.18 5.09
N GLN A 220 -17.21 -17.09 4.91
CA GLN A 220 -16.01 -17.04 4.09
C GLN A 220 -14.82 -17.76 4.74
N GLN A 221 -14.68 -17.71 6.06
CA GLN A 221 -13.58 -18.38 6.76
C GLN A 221 -13.76 -19.89 6.67
N LYS A 222 -15.00 -20.36 6.79
CA LYS A 222 -15.39 -21.73 6.50
C LYS A 222 -15.14 -22.09 5.03
N THR A 223 -15.50 -21.21 4.10
CA THR A 223 -15.23 -21.44 2.66
C THR A 223 -13.75 -21.63 2.37
N ILE A 224 -12.86 -20.79 2.91
CA ILE A 224 -11.40 -20.91 2.73
C ILE A 224 -10.86 -22.14 3.46
N ALA A 225 -11.37 -22.47 4.65
CA ALA A 225 -10.98 -23.67 5.39
C ALA A 225 -11.37 -24.97 4.66
N ASP A 226 -12.48 -24.93 3.91
CA ASP A 226 -12.98 -26.07 3.11
C ASP A 226 -12.25 -26.21 1.76
N MET A 227 -11.49 -25.20 1.31
CA MET A 227 -10.71 -25.26 0.08
C MET A 227 -9.39 -26.02 0.30
N SER A 228 -9.06 -26.89 -0.65
CA SER A 228 -7.72 -27.47 -0.77
C SER A 228 -6.67 -26.41 -1.14
N LEU A 229 -5.38 -26.69 -0.89
CA LEU A 229 -4.30 -25.79 -1.32
C LEU A 229 -4.32 -25.57 -2.84
N ASP A 230 -4.66 -26.59 -3.63
CA ASP A 230 -4.77 -26.49 -5.08
C ASP A 230 -5.89 -25.51 -5.49
N GLU A 231 -7.06 -25.59 -4.84
CA GLU A 231 -8.15 -24.63 -5.07
C GLU A 231 -7.77 -23.21 -4.69
N LYS A 232 -7.05 -23.04 -3.57
CA LYS A 232 -6.59 -21.73 -3.12
C LYS A 232 -5.61 -21.10 -4.11
N ILE A 233 -4.61 -21.87 -4.57
CA ILE A 233 -3.65 -21.41 -5.57
C ILE A 233 -4.34 -21.14 -6.90
N GLY A 234 -5.27 -22.01 -7.33
CA GLY A 234 -6.08 -21.81 -8.52
C GLY A 234 -6.80 -20.45 -8.49
N GLN A 235 -7.44 -20.10 -7.37
CA GLN A 235 -8.12 -18.80 -7.21
C GLN A 235 -7.20 -17.59 -7.38
N MET A 236 -5.89 -17.74 -7.17
CA MET A 236 -4.90 -16.69 -7.34
C MET A 236 -4.39 -16.56 -8.79
N ILE A 237 -4.93 -17.31 -9.74
CA ILE A 237 -4.53 -17.26 -11.15
C ILE A 237 -5.66 -16.69 -12.00
N ILE A 238 -5.32 -15.71 -12.83
CA ILE A 238 -6.09 -15.38 -14.04
C ILE A 238 -5.27 -15.86 -15.24
N ALA A 239 -5.87 -16.77 -16.01
CA ALA A 239 -5.23 -17.42 -17.14
C ALA A 239 -5.78 -16.90 -18.46
N GLY A 240 -4.94 -16.70 -19.48
CA GLY A 240 -5.45 -16.50 -20.82
C GLY A 240 -5.69 -17.81 -21.56
N ILE A 241 -6.51 -17.73 -22.61
CA ILE A 241 -6.91 -18.88 -23.43
C ILE A 241 -6.60 -18.63 -24.90
N THR A 242 -6.46 -19.71 -25.67
CA THR A 242 -6.17 -19.66 -27.10
C THR A 242 -7.41 -20.01 -27.92
N GLY A 243 -7.57 -19.34 -29.06
CA GLY A 243 -8.67 -19.61 -29.99
C GLY A 243 -10.00 -19.01 -29.55
N THR A 244 -11.05 -19.36 -30.28
CA THR A 244 -12.38 -18.74 -30.20
C THR A 244 -13.44 -19.67 -29.58
N ASN A 245 -13.02 -20.86 -29.12
CA ASN A 245 -13.88 -21.89 -28.56
C ASN A 245 -13.16 -22.53 -27.36
N MET A 246 -13.91 -23.11 -26.43
CA MET A 246 -13.32 -23.81 -25.29
C MET A 246 -12.65 -25.11 -25.77
N ASP A 247 -11.33 -25.19 -25.61
CA ASP A 247 -10.54 -26.38 -25.90
C ASP A 247 -10.24 -27.21 -24.64
N THR A 248 -9.55 -28.34 -24.81
CA THR A 248 -9.18 -29.24 -23.70
C THR A 248 -8.29 -28.53 -22.66
N ASN A 249 -7.40 -27.65 -23.10
CA ASN A 249 -6.52 -26.91 -22.20
C ASN A 249 -7.32 -25.94 -21.33
N THR A 250 -8.22 -25.18 -21.93
CA THR A 250 -9.15 -24.29 -21.23
C THR A 250 -9.99 -25.09 -20.23
N LYS A 251 -10.58 -26.21 -20.65
CA LYS A 251 -11.35 -27.08 -19.74
C LYS A 251 -10.51 -27.58 -18.56
N ASN A 252 -9.24 -27.94 -18.78
CA ASN A 252 -8.32 -28.33 -17.71
C ASN A 252 -8.01 -27.17 -16.75
N LEU A 253 -7.84 -25.95 -17.24
CA LEU A 253 -7.65 -24.77 -16.40
C LEU A 253 -8.84 -24.58 -15.45
N LEU A 254 -10.06 -24.80 -15.93
CA LEU A 254 -11.29 -24.65 -15.14
C LEU A 254 -11.50 -25.79 -14.14
N THR A 255 -11.37 -27.04 -14.58
CA THR A 255 -11.79 -28.23 -13.80
C THR A 255 -10.67 -28.84 -12.97
N LYS A 256 -9.45 -28.92 -13.52
CA LYS A 256 -8.28 -29.54 -12.87
C LYS A 256 -7.51 -28.52 -12.02
N TYR A 257 -7.19 -27.37 -12.61
CA TYR A 257 -6.38 -26.34 -11.93
C TYR A 257 -7.21 -25.31 -11.18
N LYS A 258 -8.51 -25.27 -11.47
CA LYS A 258 -9.48 -24.46 -10.76
C LYS A 258 -9.10 -22.98 -10.70
N VAL A 259 -8.66 -22.44 -11.84
CA VAL A 259 -8.22 -21.03 -11.94
C VAL A 259 -9.32 -20.07 -11.47
N GLY A 260 -8.92 -18.95 -10.88
CA GLY A 260 -9.79 -17.94 -10.32
C GLY A 260 -10.48 -17.07 -11.37
N GLY A 261 -9.91 -17.01 -12.57
CA GLY A 261 -10.47 -16.27 -13.69
C GLY A 261 -9.77 -16.53 -15.03
N ILE A 262 -10.35 -15.92 -16.08
CA ILE A 262 -9.85 -15.96 -17.45
C ILE A 262 -9.74 -14.53 -17.99
N ILE A 263 -8.62 -14.22 -18.65
CA ILE A 263 -8.46 -13.00 -19.46
C ILE A 263 -8.70 -13.33 -20.94
N PHE A 264 -9.41 -12.44 -21.64
CA PHE A 264 -9.69 -12.56 -23.07
C PHE A 264 -8.98 -11.44 -23.84
N TYR A 265 -8.47 -11.80 -25.00
CA TYR A 265 -7.86 -10.92 -25.98
C TYR A 265 -8.73 -10.82 -27.23
N LYS A 266 -8.40 -9.88 -28.11
CA LYS A 266 -9.14 -9.63 -29.36
C LYS A 266 -9.28 -10.91 -30.21
N ASP A 267 -8.24 -11.74 -30.25
CA ASP A 267 -8.23 -12.99 -31.03
C ASP A 267 -9.18 -14.07 -30.49
N ASN A 268 -9.68 -13.91 -29.26
CA ASN A 268 -10.71 -14.80 -28.70
C ASN A 268 -12.15 -14.37 -29.08
N LEU A 269 -12.33 -13.11 -29.50
CA LEU A 269 -13.63 -12.44 -29.61
C LEU A 269 -13.88 -11.98 -31.06
N ILE A 270 -14.53 -12.81 -31.86
CA ILE A 270 -14.70 -12.56 -33.31
C ILE A 270 -16.00 -11.79 -33.61
N ASN A 271 -17.10 -12.21 -33.00
CA ASN A 271 -18.41 -11.57 -33.17
C ASN A 271 -19.23 -11.70 -31.87
N PRO A 272 -20.27 -10.87 -31.66
CA PRO A 272 -21.03 -10.84 -30.41
C PRO A 272 -21.60 -12.19 -29.98
N THR A 273 -22.24 -12.91 -30.91
CA THR A 273 -22.83 -14.23 -30.62
C THR A 273 -21.78 -15.25 -30.19
N GLN A 274 -20.66 -15.35 -30.91
CA GLN A 274 -19.57 -16.26 -30.55
C GLN A 274 -18.94 -15.89 -29.20
N ALA A 275 -18.72 -14.61 -28.93
CA ALA A 275 -18.15 -14.14 -27.67
C ALA A 275 -19.04 -14.51 -26.47
N VAL A 276 -20.35 -14.22 -26.55
CA VAL A 276 -21.33 -14.60 -25.51
C VAL A 276 -21.36 -16.11 -25.31
N GLN A 277 -21.38 -16.89 -26.39
CA GLN A 277 -21.38 -18.35 -26.33
C GLN A 277 -20.12 -18.89 -25.64
N LEU A 278 -18.95 -18.36 -25.96
CA LEU A 278 -17.69 -18.74 -25.33
C LEU A 278 -17.69 -18.45 -23.83
N LEU A 279 -18.08 -17.23 -23.43
CA LEU A 279 -18.16 -16.86 -22.01
C LEU A 279 -19.19 -17.71 -21.26
N ASN A 280 -20.36 -17.95 -21.84
CA ASN A 280 -21.39 -18.80 -21.24
C ASN A 280 -20.92 -20.26 -21.10
N GLN A 281 -20.20 -20.78 -22.09
CA GLN A 281 -19.62 -22.13 -22.02
C GLN A 281 -18.60 -22.25 -20.89
N ILE A 282 -17.71 -21.25 -20.74
CA ILE A 282 -16.71 -21.18 -19.67
C ILE A 282 -17.40 -21.09 -18.29
N LYS A 283 -18.43 -20.27 -18.15
CA LYS A 283 -19.22 -20.17 -16.91
C LYS A 283 -19.89 -21.50 -16.54
N SER A 284 -20.42 -22.22 -17.52
CA SER A 284 -21.10 -23.51 -17.30
C SER A 284 -20.14 -24.66 -16.99
N GLU A 285 -18.92 -24.62 -17.52
CA GLU A 285 -17.90 -25.63 -17.23
C GLU A 285 -17.27 -25.43 -15.84
N ASN A 286 -17.38 -24.24 -15.26
CA ASN A 286 -16.94 -23.98 -13.89
C ASN A 286 -17.84 -24.69 -12.87
N ASP A 287 -17.46 -25.91 -12.49
CA ASP A 287 -18.10 -26.73 -11.47
C ASP A 287 -17.81 -26.26 -10.03
N GLN A 288 -17.00 -25.21 -9.88
CA GLN A 288 -16.60 -24.69 -8.59
C GLN A 288 -17.75 -23.94 -7.91
N LYS A 289 -17.74 -23.98 -6.58
CA LYS A 289 -18.59 -23.11 -5.74
C LYS A 289 -18.27 -21.62 -5.92
N VAL A 290 -17.05 -21.30 -6.38
CA VAL A 290 -16.58 -19.93 -6.54
C VAL A 290 -16.63 -19.55 -8.03
N PRO A 291 -17.32 -18.46 -8.40
CA PRO A 291 -17.47 -18.05 -9.78
C PRO A 291 -16.19 -17.41 -10.33
N LEU A 292 -16.03 -17.38 -11.65
CA LEU A 292 -14.82 -16.89 -12.33
C LEU A 292 -14.80 -15.37 -12.46
N LEU A 293 -13.60 -14.78 -12.34
CA LEU A 293 -13.34 -13.45 -12.90
C LEU A 293 -13.15 -13.58 -14.41
N LEU A 294 -13.94 -12.89 -15.22
CA LEU A 294 -13.83 -12.88 -16.67
C LEU A 294 -13.43 -11.46 -17.08
N GLY A 295 -12.16 -11.31 -17.44
CA GLY A 295 -11.48 -10.04 -17.65
C GLY A 295 -11.13 -9.74 -19.11
N VAL A 296 -11.07 -8.47 -19.45
CA VAL A 296 -10.61 -7.97 -20.75
C VAL A 296 -10.08 -6.53 -20.59
N ASP A 297 -9.18 -6.10 -21.47
CA ASP A 297 -8.73 -4.70 -21.56
C ASP A 297 -9.68 -3.88 -22.45
N GLN A 298 -10.73 -3.30 -21.86
CA GLN A 298 -11.69 -2.45 -22.57
C GLN A 298 -11.53 -0.99 -22.11
N GLU A 299 -10.39 -0.37 -22.43
CA GLU A 299 -10.05 0.99 -21.98
C GLU A 299 -10.78 2.10 -22.77
N GLY A 300 -11.24 1.79 -23.98
CA GLY A 300 -11.63 2.76 -24.99
C GLY A 300 -10.44 3.23 -25.85
N GLY A 301 -10.70 4.09 -26.82
CA GLY A 301 -9.66 4.55 -27.77
C GLY A 301 -8.97 3.37 -28.47
N ARG A 302 -7.65 3.36 -28.53
CA ARG A 302 -6.92 2.29 -29.24
C ARG A 302 -6.94 0.92 -28.54
N VAL A 303 -7.26 0.87 -27.24
CA VAL A 303 -7.30 -0.37 -26.45
C VAL A 303 -8.76 -0.76 -26.22
N THR A 304 -9.33 -1.35 -27.27
CA THR A 304 -10.69 -1.90 -27.30
C THR A 304 -10.62 -3.33 -27.85
N ARG A 305 -11.40 -4.25 -27.29
CA ARG A 305 -11.33 -5.69 -27.61
C ARG A 305 -12.67 -6.28 -28.02
N LEU A 306 -13.79 -5.71 -27.56
CA LEU A 306 -15.11 -6.25 -27.85
C LEU A 306 -15.45 -6.17 -29.35
N PRO A 307 -16.09 -7.22 -29.91
CA PRO A 307 -16.42 -7.30 -31.33
C PRO A 307 -17.78 -6.66 -31.67
N GLY A 308 -18.17 -6.73 -32.94
CA GLY A 308 -19.53 -6.40 -33.39
C GLY A 308 -19.74 -4.97 -33.89
N GLY A 309 -18.69 -4.17 -34.00
CA GLY A 309 -18.81 -2.78 -34.47
C GLY A 309 -19.41 -1.84 -33.42
N LEU A 310 -19.10 -2.08 -32.15
CA LEU A 310 -19.36 -1.11 -31.09
C LEU A 310 -18.65 0.21 -31.41
N ILE A 311 -19.36 1.32 -31.18
CA ILE A 311 -18.82 2.65 -31.38
C ILE A 311 -17.75 2.90 -30.33
N ASN A 312 -16.57 3.28 -30.79
CA ASN A 312 -15.43 3.49 -29.91
C ASN A 312 -15.50 4.86 -29.23
N PHE A 313 -14.99 4.94 -28.00
CA PHE A 313 -14.84 6.21 -27.28
C PHE A 313 -13.62 6.99 -27.78
N PRO A 314 -13.59 8.33 -27.57
CA PRO A 314 -12.36 9.10 -27.68
C PRO A 314 -11.25 8.49 -26.83
N THR A 315 -10.00 8.70 -27.24
CA THR A 315 -8.84 8.31 -26.46
C THR A 315 -8.88 8.96 -25.09
N ASN A 316 -8.26 8.34 -24.08
CA ASN A 316 -8.17 8.95 -22.75
C ASN A 316 -7.52 10.33 -22.80
N LYS A 317 -6.56 10.56 -23.72
CA LYS A 317 -5.98 11.89 -23.95
C LYS A 317 -7.01 12.92 -24.43
N GLU A 318 -7.91 12.55 -25.34
CA GLU A 318 -8.99 13.44 -25.79
C GLU A 318 -10.00 13.71 -24.66
N ILE A 319 -10.38 12.68 -23.89
CA ILE A 319 -11.20 12.84 -22.67
C ILE A 319 -10.51 13.78 -21.67
N GLY A 320 -9.19 13.64 -21.54
CA GLY A 320 -8.31 14.51 -20.77
C GLY A 320 -8.35 15.96 -21.18
N ALA A 321 -8.31 16.23 -22.49
CA ALA A 321 -8.40 17.57 -23.06
C ALA A 321 -9.78 18.20 -22.83
N ILE A 322 -10.86 17.40 -22.88
CA ILE A 322 -12.23 17.85 -22.53
C ILE A 322 -12.32 18.18 -21.03
N ASN A 323 -11.63 17.42 -20.18
CA ASN A 323 -11.51 17.62 -18.73
C ASN A 323 -12.86 17.68 -17.98
N ASN A 324 -13.84 16.91 -18.45
CA ASN A 324 -15.18 16.83 -17.86
C ASN A 324 -15.36 15.53 -17.05
N SER A 325 -15.50 15.67 -15.74
CA SER A 325 -15.68 14.54 -14.81
C SER A 325 -16.96 13.74 -15.05
N GLN A 326 -18.06 14.41 -15.39
CA GLN A 326 -19.33 13.74 -15.66
C GLN A 326 -19.25 12.93 -16.96
N PHE A 327 -18.60 13.48 -17.99
CA PHE A 327 -18.33 12.73 -19.22
C PHE A 327 -17.50 11.47 -18.93
N SER A 328 -16.42 11.59 -18.17
CA SER A 328 -15.56 10.45 -17.81
C SER A 328 -16.32 9.37 -17.01
N TYR A 329 -17.20 9.79 -16.09
CA TYR A 329 -18.10 8.85 -15.39
C TYR A 329 -19.01 8.10 -16.36
N HIS A 330 -19.65 8.81 -17.29
CA HIS A 330 -20.54 8.20 -18.27
C HIS A 330 -19.81 7.30 -19.28
N VAL A 331 -18.59 7.65 -19.68
CA VAL A 331 -17.71 6.75 -20.46
C VAL A 331 -17.48 5.46 -19.68
N GLY A 332 -17.08 5.55 -18.41
CA GLY A 332 -16.93 4.38 -17.55
C GLY A 332 -18.22 3.56 -17.40
N THR A 333 -19.37 4.22 -17.26
CA THR A 333 -20.68 3.56 -17.22
C THR A 333 -20.96 2.79 -18.51
N MET A 334 -20.64 3.35 -19.67
CA MET A 334 -20.86 2.68 -20.94
C MET A 334 -19.89 1.51 -21.18
N LEU A 335 -18.61 1.65 -20.83
CA LEU A 335 -17.64 0.54 -20.84
C LEU A 335 -18.14 -0.61 -19.95
N GLY A 336 -18.61 -0.28 -18.73
CA GLY A 336 -19.22 -1.27 -17.84
C GLY A 336 -20.48 -1.92 -18.42
N LYS A 337 -21.33 -1.16 -19.13
CA LYS A 337 -22.54 -1.70 -19.78
C LYS A 337 -22.14 -2.67 -20.90
N GLU A 338 -21.19 -2.30 -21.76
CA GLU A 338 -20.69 -3.18 -22.81
C GLU A 338 -20.24 -4.53 -22.24
N LEU A 339 -19.37 -4.49 -21.22
CA LEU A 339 -18.83 -5.69 -20.60
C LEU A 339 -19.90 -6.56 -19.95
N LYS A 340 -20.85 -5.93 -19.25
CA LYS A 340 -21.96 -6.63 -18.60
C LYS A 340 -22.83 -7.39 -19.61
N GLU A 341 -23.17 -6.75 -20.73
CA GLU A 341 -24.01 -7.36 -21.78
C GLU A 341 -23.31 -8.57 -22.41
N PHE A 342 -21.99 -8.48 -22.64
CA PHE A 342 -21.19 -9.62 -23.13
C PHE A 342 -20.97 -10.71 -22.06
N GLY A 343 -21.23 -10.41 -20.79
CA GLY A 343 -21.10 -11.34 -19.66
C GLY A 343 -19.74 -11.33 -18.97
N PHE A 344 -18.89 -10.34 -19.24
CA PHE A 344 -17.68 -10.06 -18.47
C PHE A 344 -18.02 -9.48 -17.09
N ASN A 345 -17.05 -9.50 -16.19
CA ASN A 345 -17.22 -8.94 -14.85
C ASN A 345 -15.98 -8.23 -14.29
N LEU A 346 -14.89 -8.21 -15.05
CA LEU A 346 -13.65 -7.53 -14.72
C LEU A 346 -13.20 -6.72 -15.94
N ASP A 347 -12.87 -5.46 -15.72
CA ASP A 347 -12.24 -4.61 -16.72
C ASP A 347 -10.85 -4.23 -16.24
N PHE A 348 -9.87 -4.35 -17.12
CA PHE A 348 -8.53 -3.82 -16.89
C PHE A 348 -8.48 -2.35 -17.27
N ALA A 349 -9.36 -1.55 -16.69
CA ALA A 349 -9.42 -0.10 -16.86
C ALA A 349 -9.88 0.55 -15.54
N PRO A 350 -9.53 1.82 -15.27
CA PRO A 350 -8.84 2.77 -16.14
C PRO A 350 -7.32 2.83 -15.97
N VAL A 351 -6.65 3.42 -16.96
CA VAL A 351 -5.23 3.79 -16.90
C VAL A 351 -5.08 5.09 -16.10
N LEU A 352 -4.31 5.04 -15.01
CA LEU A 352 -3.95 6.16 -14.15
C LEU A 352 -2.50 6.62 -14.31
N ASP A 353 -1.80 6.12 -15.32
CA ASP A 353 -0.47 6.59 -15.65
C ASP A 353 -0.50 8.06 -16.10
N ILE A 354 0.45 8.85 -15.61
CA ILE A 354 0.65 10.23 -16.06
C ILE A 354 1.66 10.19 -17.20
N ASN A 355 1.27 10.61 -18.40
CA ASN A 355 2.17 10.61 -19.56
C ASN A 355 3.18 11.76 -19.50
N SER A 356 4.10 11.71 -18.52
CA SER A 356 5.13 12.72 -18.25
C SER A 356 6.27 12.68 -19.25
N ASN A 357 6.58 11.49 -19.80
CA ASN A 357 7.57 11.36 -20.87
C ASN A 357 6.86 11.45 -22.24
N PRO A 358 7.10 12.51 -23.04
CA PRO A 358 6.49 12.65 -24.35
C PRO A 358 6.93 11.57 -25.35
N ASN A 359 8.04 10.87 -25.07
CA ASN A 359 8.55 9.77 -25.89
C ASN A 359 8.09 8.39 -25.38
N ASN A 360 7.12 8.33 -24.45
CA ASN A 360 6.62 7.06 -23.93
C ASN A 360 5.93 6.26 -25.08
N PRO A 361 6.40 5.04 -25.40
CA PRO A 361 5.85 4.28 -26.52
C PRO A 361 4.57 3.50 -26.17
N VAL A 362 4.23 3.34 -24.89
CA VAL A 362 3.19 2.40 -24.41
C VAL A 362 1.94 3.10 -23.89
N ILE A 363 2.10 4.21 -23.18
CA ILE A 363 1.00 4.93 -22.53
C ILE A 363 0.42 5.93 -23.53
N GLY A 364 1.11 7.04 -23.81
CA GLY A 364 0.71 8.00 -24.84
C GLY A 364 -0.74 8.46 -24.68
N ASP A 365 -1.56 8.16 -25.69
CA ASP A 365 -2.99 8.49 -25.74
C ASP A 365 -3.90 7.67 -24.81
N ARG A 366 -3.36 6.62 -24.18
CA ARG A 366 -4.05 5.83 -23.12
C ARG A 366 -4.09 6.57 -21.79
N SER A 367 -3.25 7.57 -21.58
CA SER A 367 -3.32 8.43 -20.39
C SER A 367 -4.26 9.61 -20.64
N TYR A 368 -4.93 10.05 -19.57
CA TYR A 368 -5.69 11.30 -19.58
C TYR A 368 -4.81 12.57 -19.71
N GLY A 369 -3.49 12.45 -19.60
CA GLY A 369 -2.59 13.57 -19.85
C GLY A 369 -1.31 13.51 -19.02
N ASN A 370 -0.62 14.64 -18.93
CA ASN A 370 0.63 14.78 -18.18
C ASN A 370 0.45 15.52 -16.83
N ASN A 371 -0.79 15.76 -16.41
CA ASN A 371 -1.13 16.44 -15.18
C ASN A 371 -1.79 15.46 -14.21
N SER A 372 -1.22 15.30 -13.01
CA SER A 372 -1.70 14.36 -11.98
C SER A 372 -3.14 14.63 -11.56
N GLU A 373 -3.57 15.90 -11.48
CA GLU A 373 -4.91 16.29 -11.04
C GLU A 373 -5.97 15.92 -12.09
N ILE A 374 -5.69 16.13 -13.38
CA ILE A 374 -6.57 15.69 -14.48
C ILE A 374 -6.67 14.16 -14.51
N VAL A 375 -5.53 13.46 -14.46
CA VAL A 375 -5.49 11.99 -14.48
C VAL A 375 -6.25 11.40 -13.29
N SER A 376 -6.04 11.94 -12.09
CA SER A 376 -6.75 11.49 -10.88
C SER A 376 -8.25 11.74 -11.01
N LYS A 377 -8.64 12.98 -11.34
CA LYS A 377 -10.04 13.39 -11.40
C LYS A 377 -10.84 12.58 -12.42
N LEU A 378 -10.31 12.37 -13.62
CA LEU A 378 -11.02 11.68 -14.69
C LEU A 378 -10.97 10.16 -14.52
N GLY A 379 -9.79 9.61 -14.22
CA GLY A 379 -9.62 8.18 -13.96
C GLY A 379 -10.49 7.70 -12.79
N ILE A 380 -10.63 8.50 -11.72
CA ILE A 380 -11.53 8.17 -10.61
C ILE A 380 -12.99 8.06 -11.07
N GLN A 381 -13.43 8.98 -11.91
CA GLN A 381 -14.80 8.97 -12.42
C GLN A 381 -15.04 7.79 -13.37
N THR A 382 -14.08 7.47 -14.24
CA THR A 382 -14.17 6.31 -15.11
C THR A 382 -14.33 5.02 -14.32
N PHE A 383 -13.50 4.78 -13.29
CA PHE A 383 -13.65 3.54 -12.52
C PHE A 383 -14.96 3.51 -11.73
N LYS A 384 -15.43 4.64 -11.20
CA LYS A 384 -16.75 4.72 -10.55
C LYS A 384 -17.90 4.42 -11.52
N GLY A 385 -17.77 4.88 -12.77
CA GLY A 385 -18.68 4.54 -13.85
C GLY A 385 -18.73 3.03 -14.11
N ILE A 386 -17.58 2.38 -14.22
CA ILE A 386 -17.46 0.92 -14.40
C ILE A 386 -18.10 0.19 -13.20
N GLN A 387 -17.78 0.63 -11.97
CA GLN A 387 -18.38 0.08 -10.73
C GLN A 387 -19.90 0.16 -10.72
N SER A 388 -20.48 1.26 -11.24
CA SER A 388 -21.94 1.46 -11.28
C SER A 388 -22.70 0.39 -12.06
N GLN A 389 -22.00 -0.37 -12.92
CA GLN A 389 -22.55 -1.46 -13.71
C GLN A 389 -22.32 -2.85 -13.10
N ASN A 390 -21.77 -2.91 -11.88
CA ASN A 390 -21.30 -4.14 -11.23
C ASN A 390 -20.16 -4.82 -12.00
N ILE A 391 -19.34 -4.05 -12.71
CA ILE A 391 -18.08 -4.52 -13.29
C ILE A 391 -16.94 -4.08 -12.38
N ILE A 392 -15.97 -4.97 -12.14
CA ILE A 392 -14.80 -4.69 -11.31
C ILE A 392 -13.80 -3.88 -12.15
N PRO A 393 -13.51 -2.61 -11.83
CA PRO A 393 -12.42 -1.89 -12.49
C PRO A 393 -11.06 -2.28 -11.89
N THR A 394 -10.01 -2.07 -12.67
CA THR A 394 -8.62 -2.24 -12.24
C THR A 394 -7.82 -1.01 -12.58
N ILE A 395 -7.39 -0.27 -11.56
CA ILE A 395 -6.53 0.90 -11.77
C ILE A 395 -5.10 0.46 -12.10
N LYS A 396 -4.49 1.05 -13.13
CA LYS A 396 -3.20 0.58 -13.67
C LYS A 396 -2.34 1.71 -14.28
N HIS A 397 -1.02 1.58 -14.38
CA HIS A 397 -0.20 0.44 -13.96
C HIS A 397 0.71 0.88 -12.81
N PHE A 398 0.41 0.45 -11.59
CA PHE A 398 1.15 0.87 -10.39
C PHE A 398 2.63 0.43 -10.46
N PRO A 399 3.62 1.26 -10.07
CA PRO A 399 3.49 2.57 -9.42
C PRO A 399 3.49 3.77 -10.39
N GLY A 400 3.23 3.56 -11.68
CA GLY A 400 3.19 4.58 -12.73
C GLY A 400 4.15 4.27 -13.88
N HIS A 401 3.59 4.00 -15.07
CA HIS A 401 4.32 3.62 -16.28
C HIS A 401 4.59 4.79 -17.24
N GLY A 402 3.93 5.93 -17.04
CA GLY A 402 3.94 7.02 -18.00
C GLY A 402 5.27 7.78 -18.19
N ASP A 403 6.29 7.51 -17.36
CA ASP A 403 7.64 8.05 -17.52
C ASP A 403 8.66 7.07 -18.14
N THR A 404 8.23 5.89 -18.58
CA THR A 404 9.13 4.94 -19.23
C THR A 404 9.49 5.38 -20.66
N SER A 405 10.67 4.97 -21.14
CA SER A 405 11.13 5.21 -22.52
C SER A 405 11.21 3.93 -23.37
N VAL A 406 10.81 2.80 -22.79
CA VAL A 406 10.88 1.46 -23.40
C VAL A 406 9.56 0.75 -23.13
N ASP A 407 9.13 -0.07 -24.09
CA ASP A 407 7.90 -0.85 -23.97
C ASP A 407 8.13 -2.13 -23.16
N SER A 408 7.38 -2.32 -22.08
CA SER A 408 7.44 -3.53 -21.24
C SER A 408 7.03 -4.81 -21.97
N HIS A 409 6.31 -4.71 -23.09
CA HIS A 409 6.05 -5.86 -23.97
C HIS A 409 7.30 -6.32 -24.72
N LEU A 410 8.33 -5.46 -24.81
CA LEU A 410 9.53 -5.67 -25.60
C LEU A 410 10.79 -5.88 -24.75
N GLU A 411 10.92 -5.14 -23.64
CA GLU A 411 12.09 -5.17 -22.73
C GLU A 411 11.69 -4.59 -21.36
N LEU A 412 12.42 -4.95 -20.29
CA LEU A 412 12.17 -4.43 -18.94
C LEU A 412 12.47 -2.91 -18.83
N PRO A 413 11.46 -2.04 -18.63
CA PRO A 413 11.69 -0.61 -18.45
C PRO A 413 12.36 -0.32 -17.11
N ILE A 414 13.34 0.58 -17.13
CA ILE A 414 14.07 1.03 -15.93
C ILE A 414 13.76 2.51 -15.70
N VAL A 415 13.25 2.83 -14.51
CA VAL A 415 12.97 4.21 -14.09
C VAL A 415 13.84 4.56 -12.88
N ASN A 416 14.64 5.63 -12.98
CA ASN A 416 15.60 6.03 -11.95
C ASN A 416 15.04 7.08 -10.97
N LYS A 417 13.82 6.86 -10.47
CA LYS A 417 13.14 7.76 -9.52
C LYS A 417 13.22 7.28 -8.07
N SER A 418 13.37 8.22 -7.13
CA SER A 418 13.24 7.94 -5.71
C SER A 418 11.77 7.87 -5.31
N LEU A 419 11.48 7.34 -4.11
CA LEU A 419 10.12 7.32 -3.58
C LEU A 419 9.51 8.73 -3.48
N GLN A 420 10.31 9.73 -3.09
CA GLN A 420 9.86 11.11 -3.01
C GLN A 420 9.41 11.63 -4.38
N GLN A 421 10.19 11.37 -5.43
CA GLN A 421 9.84 11.80 -6.79
C GLN A 421 8.54 11.12 -7.27
N LEU A 422 8.35 9.83 -6.96
CA LEU A 422 7.11 9.13 -7.30
C LEU A 422 5.90 9.69 -6.52
N LYS A 423 6.07 10.08 -5.25
CA LYS A 423 5.00 10.70 -4.44
C LYS A 423 4.60 12.08 -4.96
N GLU A 424 5.52 12.80 -5.60
CA GLU A 424 5.27 14.13 -6.17
C GLU A 424 4.56 14.07 -7.52
N LEU A 425 4.44 12.90 -8.16
CA LEU A 425 3.81 12.76 -9.48
C LEU A 425 3.05 11.44 -9.65
N GLU A 426 3.74 10.32 -9.90
CA GLU A 426 3.13 9.08 -10.35
C GLU A 426 2.16 8.44 -9.35
N LEU A 427 2.42 8.56 -8.04
CA LEU A 427 1.60 7.92 -7.02
C LEU A 427 0.33 8.72 -6.69
N ILE A 428 0.24 10.00 -7.10
CA ILE A 428 -0.89 10.87 -6.77
C ILE A 428 -2.22 10.26 -7.26
N PRO A 429 -2.37 9.83 -8.53
CA PRO A 429 -3.62 9.21 -9.00
C PRO A 429 -3.97 7.92 -8.29
N PHE A 430 -2.99 7.08 -7.96
CA PHE A 430 -3.23 5.82 -7.26
C PHE A 430 -3.68 6.04 -5.82
N GLU A 431 -3.02 6.93 -5.08
CA GLU A 431 -3.42 7.30 -3.72
C GLU A 431 -4.85 7.86 -3.70
N GLN A 432 -5.18 8.78 -4.60
CA GLN A 432 -6.52 9.33 -4.70
C GLN A 432 -7.57 8.28 -5.10
N ALA A 433 -7.24 7.37 -6.01
CA ALA A 433 -8.14 6.30 -6.43
C ALA A 433 -8.39 5.27 -5.32
N ILE A 434 -7.36 4.89 -4.57
CA ILE A 434 -7.47 4.01 -3.39
C ILE A 434 -8.40 4.66 -2.35
N ASN A 435 -8.16 5.94 -2.02
CA ASN A 435 -9.00 6.71 -1.10
C ASN A 435 -10.44 6.89 -1.63
N SER A 436 -10.65 6.76 -2.93
CA SER A 436 -11.95 6.84 -3.59
C SER A 436 -12.65 5.48 -3.77
N GLY A 437 -12.08 4.40 -3.22
CA GLY A 437 -12.69 3.07 -3.21
C GLY A 437 -12.32 2.16 -4.40
N ALA A 438 -11.11 2.30 -4.96
CA ALA A 438 -10.58 1.35 -5.93
C ALA A 438 -10.45 -0.05 -5.30
N ASP A 439 -10.93 -1.08 -6.00
CA ASP A 439 -10.99 -2.45 -5.49
C ASP A 439 -9.86 -3.36 -5.99
N VAL A 440 -9.28 -3.04 -7.15
CA VAL A 440 -8.18 -3.78 -7.77
C VAL A 440 -7.10 -2.82 -8.27
N VAL A 441 -5.84 -3.13 -7.94
CA VAL A 441 -4.65 -2.41 -8.44
C VAL A 441 -3.80 -3.38 -9.23
N MET A 442 -3.51 -3.04 -10.48
CA MET A 442 -2.56 -3.78 -11.31
C MET A 442 -1.16 -3.20 -11.19
N VAL A 443 -0.16 -4.05 -10.97
CA VAL A 443 1.24 -3.67 -10.78
C VAL A 443 2.06 -3.97 -12.03
N ALA A 444 2.71 -2.94 -12.57
CA ALA A 444 3.52 -2.97 -13.78
C ALA A 444 4.84 -3.76 -13.61
N HIS A 445 5.42 -4.17 -14.74
CA HIS A 445 6.77 -4.71 -14.81
C HIS A 445 7.80 -3.60 -15.05
N ILE A 446 8.05 -2.77 -14.04
CA ILE A 446 9.03 -1.65 -14.11
C ILE A 446 10.10 -1.84 -13.04
N LEU A 447 11.37 -1.80 -13.42
CA LEU A 447 12.49 -1.80 -12.47
C LEU A 447 12.73 -0.37 -11.95
N LEU A 448 12.74 -0.21 -10.63
CA LEU A 448 12.98 1.06 -9.94
C LEU A 448 14.20 0.90 -9.01
N PRO A 449 15.45 1.02 -9.51
CA PRO A 449 16.64 0.62 -8.76
C PRO A 449 16.86 1.33 -7.43
N LYS A 450 16.31 2.54 -7.27
CA LYS A 450 16.37 3.30 -6.01
C LYS A 450 15.43 2.77 -4.93
N LEU A 451 14.47 1.92 -5.29
CA LEU A 451 13.51 1.27 -4.38
C LEU A 451 13.80 -0.23 -4.25
N ASP A 452 14.09 -0.88 -5.37
CA ASP A 452 14.47 -2.28 -5.46
C ASP A 452 15.36 -2.46 -6.70
N ALA A 453 16.63 -2.75 -6.47
CA ALA A 453 17.61 -2.97 -7.54
C ALA A 453 17.55 -4.38 -8.13
N THR A 454 16.77 -5.29 -7.51
CA THR A 454 16.73 -6.70 -7.90
C THR A 454 15.51 -7.00 -8.74
N PHE A 455 14.33 -6.58 -8.27
CA PHE A 455 13.06 -7.02 -8.84
C PHE A 455 12.25 -5.88 -9.46
N PRO A 456 11.55 -6.14 -10.58
CA PRO A 456 10.55 -5.21 -11.08
C PRO A 456 9.42 -5.03 -10.07
N SER A 457 8.65 -3.95 -10.22
CA SER A 457 7.59 -3.54 -9.29
C SER A 457 6.61 -4.67 -8.96
N SER A 458 6.21 -5.47 -9.95
CA SER A 458 5.32 -6.64 -9.81
C SER A 458 5.86 -7.76 -8.92
N MET A 459 7.17 -7.78 -8.66
CA MET A 459 7.87 -8.78 -7.84
C MET A 459 8.55 -8.16 -6.61
N SER A 460 8.44 -6.84 -6.42
CA SER A 460 9.15 -6.13 -5.36
C SER A 460 8.31 -6.01 -4.09
N LYS A 461 8.79 -6.62 -3.00
CA LYS A 461 8.18 -6.48 -1.67
C LYS A 461 8.22 -5.04 -1.17
N ASN A 462 9.27 -4.28 -1.51
CA ASN A 462 9.39 -2.87 -1.12
C ASN A 462 8.28 -2.03 -1.74
N ILE A 463 7.89 -2.34 -2.98
CA ILE A 463 6.87 -1.60 -3.71
C ILE A 463 5.47 -2.09 -3.35
N ILE A 464 5.21 -3.39 -3.43
CA ILE A 464 3.86 -3.94 -3.19
C ILE A 464 3.54 -3.90 -1.69
N THR A 465 4.33 -4.56 -0.84
CA THR A 465 4.06 -4.54 0.60
C THR A 465 4.42 -3.19 1.21
N GLY A 466 5.62 -2.68 0.95
CA GLY A 466 6.15 -1.49 1.64
C GLY A 466 5.48 -0.17 1.25
N ILE A 467 5.08 0.01 -0.01
CA ILE A 467 4.42 1.24 -0.46
C ILE A 467 2.92 1.02 -0.57
N LEU A 468 2.46 0.09 -1.43
CA LEU A 468 1.03 -0.05 -1.72
C LEU A 468 0.23 -0.54 -0.49
N ARG A 469 0.64 -1.66 0.15
CA ARG A 469 -0.09 -2.18 1.32
C ARG A 469 0.08 -1.32 2.56
N GLN A 470 1.29 -0.88 2.85
CA GLN A 470 1.62 -0.24 4.13
C GLN A 470 1.49 1.29 4.10
N GLN A 471 2.11 1.97 3.13
CA GLN A 471 2.10 3.44 3.10
C GLN A 471 0.80 4.01 2.52
N LEU A 472 0.23 3.37 1.50
CA LEU A 472 -1.06 3.75 0.91
C LEU A 472 -2.26 3.02 1.53
N ASP A 473 -2.02 2.20 2.57
CA ASP A 473 -3.05 1.46 3.32
C ASP A 473 -4.01 0.65 2.43
N TYR A 474 -3.50 0.11 1.32
CA TYR A 474 -4.34 -0.56 0.34
C TYR A 474 -4.66 -2.00 0.74
N SER A 475 -5.94 -2.26 1.00
CA SER A 475 -6.43 -3.58 1.43
C SER A 475 -7.21 -4.36 0.36
N GLY A 476 -7.41 -3.78 -0.83
CA GLY A 476 -8.10 -4.44 -1.96
C GLY A 476 -7.24 -5.50 -2.66
N VAL A 477 -7.67 -5.98 -3.82
CA VAL A 477 -6.92 -7.00 -4.56
C VAL A 477 -5.73 -6.37 -5.29
N VAL A 478 -4.57 -7.01 -5.19
CA VAL A 478 -3.38 -6.68 -6.01
C VAL A 478 -3.21 -7.75 -7.07
N ILE A 479 -3.19 -7.33 -8.34
CA ILE A 479 -2.94 -8.19 -9.49
C ILE A 479 -1.65 -7.75 -10.19
N THR A 480 -0.93 -8.69 -10.78
CA THR A 480 0.22 -8.36 -11.63
C THR A 480 -0.26 -7.96 -13.03
N ASP A 481 0.55 -7.18 -13.75
CA ASP A 481 0.49 -7.17 -15.21
C ASP A 481 0.84 -8.58 -15.77
N ASP A 482 0.67 -8.79 -17.07
CA ASP A 482 0.83 -10.11 -17.68
C ASP A 482 2.26 -10.64 -17.57
N MET A 483 2.44 -11.71 -16.78
CA MET A 483 3.74 -12.35 -16.54
C MET A 483 4.39 -12.92 -17.79
N THR A 484 3.65 -13.07 -18.89
CA THR A 484 4.18 -13.54 -20.17
C THR A 484 4.83 -12.43 -21.00
N MET A 485 4.80 -11.17 -20.53
CA MET A 485 5.49 -10.05 -21.15
C MET A 485 7.02 -10.23 -21.09
N LYS A 486 7.72 -9.76 -22.13
CA LYS A 486 9.19 -9.88 -22.24
C LYS A 486 9.96 -9.24 -21.10
N ALA A 487 9.43 -8.18 -20.49
CA ALA A 487 9.98 -7.58 -19.28
C ALA A 487 10.16 -8.60 -18.11
N ILE A 488 9.43 -9.72 -18.14
CA ILE A 488 9.57 -10.82 -17.20
C ILE A 488 10.26 -12.02 -17.85
N ILE A 489 9.72 -12.58 -18.93
CA ILE A 489 10.14 -13.90 -19.45
C ILE A 489 11.57 -13.92 -20.01
N ASP A 490 12.12 -12.78 -20.42
CA ASP A 490 13.52 -12.70 -20.86
C ASP A 490 14.52 -12.71 -19.69
N HIS A 491 14.04 -12.51 -18.45
CA HIS A 491 14.88 -12.38 -17.25
C HIS A 491 14.58 -13.43 -16.17
N TYR A 492 13.37 -13.98 -16.14
CA TYR A 492 12.88 -14.89 -15.11
C TYR A 492 12.06 -16.00 -15.72
N THR A 493 12.10 -17.19 -15.12
CA THR A 493 11.08 -18.20 -15.41
C THR A 493 9.73 -17.76 -14.82
N ILE A 494 8.64 -18.16 -15.47
CA ILE A 494 7.28 -17.84 -15.02
C ILE A 494 7.04 -18.32 -13.59
N GLY A 495 7.49 -19.53 -13.26
CA GLY A 495 7.38 -20.08 -11.92
C GLY A 495 8.07 -19.23 -10.85
N ARG A 496 9.28 -18.74 -11.13
CA ARG A 496 10.01 -17.86 -10.22
C ARG A 496 9.33 -16.50 -10.09
N ALA A 497 8.87 -15.93 -11.21
CA ALA A 497 8.18 -14.64 -11.21
C ALA A 497 6.89 -14.68 -10.39
N ALA A 498 6.09 -15.74 -10.53
CA ALA A 498 4.87 -15.95 -9.75
C ALA A 498 5.17 -16.06 -8.24
N VAL A 499 6.16 -16.87 -7.85
CA VAL A 499 6.54 -17.07 -6.44
C VAL A 499 7.01 -15.75 -5.80
N GLU A 500 7.91 -15.00 -6.45
CA GLU A 500 8.39 -13.73 -5.90
C GLU A 500 7.28 -12.67 -5.83
N SER A 501 6.35 -12.64 -6.79
CA SER A 501 5.20 -11.73 -6.77
C SER A 501 4.25 -12.01 -5.61
N VAL A 502 3.96 -13.28 -5.31
CA VAL A 502 3.12 -13.65 -4.15
C VAL A 502 3.83 -13.31 -2.83
N LYS A 503 5.14 -13.56 -2.74
CA LYS A 503 5.98 -13.17 -1.58
C LYS A 503 6.02 -11.65 -1.40
N ALA A 504 5.98 -10.89 -2.50
CA ALA A 504 5.97 -9.44 -2.49
C ALA A 504 4.63 -8.83 -2.05
N GLY A 505 3.52 -9.57 -2.20
CA GLY A 505 2.19 -9.17 -1.71
C GLY A 505 1.07 -9.17 -2.76
N SER A 506 1.32 -9.66 -3.99
CA SER A 506 0.29 -9.84 -5.01
C SER A 506 -0.70 -10.93 -4.59
N ASP A 507 -1.99 -10.71 -4.86
CA ASP A 507 -3.05 -11.68 -4.59
C ASP A 507 -3.38 -12.51 -5.84
N ILE A 508 -3.33 -11.91 -7.03
CA ILE A 508 -3.56 -12.58 -8.30
C ILE A 508 -2.31 -12.45 -9.19
N ILE A 509 -1.92 -13.57 -9.81
CA ILE A 509 -0.92 -13.62 -10.88
C ILE A 509 -1.67 -13.75 -12.21
N LEU A 510 -1.45 -12.78 -13.09
CA LEU A 510 -1.97 -12.79 -14.46
C LEU A 510 -0.95 -13.49 -15.36
N VAL A 511 -1.36 -14.59 -16.01
CA VAL A 511 -0.57 -15.29 -17.02
C VAL A 511 -1.43 -15.40 -18.28
N GLY A 512 -1.33 -14.42 -19.17
CA GLY A 512 -2.25 -14.24 -20.29
C GLY A 512 -2.00 -15.15 -21.48
N HIS A 513 -0.85 -15.84 -21.52
CA HIS A 513 -0.49 -16.71 -22.64
C HIS A 513 0.18 -18.00 -22.17
N GLY A 514 0.15 -19.03 -23.01
CA GLY A 514 0.86 -20.29 -22.77
C GLY A 514 0.25 -21.17 -21.68
N TYR A 515 -0.47 -22.23 -22.07
CA TYR A 515 -1.00 -23.22 -21.10
C TYR A 515 0.07 -23.80 -20.18
N ASN A 516 1.27 -24.10 -20.72
CA ASN A 516 2.36 -24.64 -19.92
C ASN A 516 2.92 -23.61 -18.92
N ASP A 517 2.97 -22.33 -19.29
CA ASP A 517 3.41 -21.25 -18.41
C ASP A 517 2.44 -21.06 -17.23
N ILE A 518 1.14 -21.13 -17.51
CA ILE A 518 0.09 -21.12 -16.47
C ILE A 518 0.28 -22.29 -15.50
N VAL A 519 0.52 -23.50 -16.02
CA VAL A 519 0.76 -24.70 -15.19
C VAL A 519 2.07 -24.59 -14.40
N GLU A 520 3.12 -23.98 -14.98
CA GLU A 520 4.38 -23.72 -14.29
C GLU A 520 4.19 -22.77 -13.11
N ALA A 521 3.43 -21.67 -13.29
CA ALA A 521 3.11 -20.74 -12.20
C ALA A 521 2.40 -21.44 -11.04
N ILE A 522 1.35 -22.21 -11.33
CA ILE A 522 0.56 -22.96 -10.32
C ILE A 522 1.44 -23.96 -9.58
N SER A 523 2.19 -24.78 -10.32
CA SER A 523 3.03 -25.82 -9.71
C SER A 523 4.15 -25.23 -8.87
N SER A 524 4.76 -24.12 -9.31
CA SER A 524 5.82 -23.43 -8.57
C SER A 524 5.31 -22.81 -7.27
N LEU A 525 4.12 -22.20 -7.28
CA LEU A 525 3.47 -21.70 -6.07
C LEU A 525 3.19 -22.83 -5.08
N LYS A 526 2.67 -23.96 -5.57
CA LYS A 526 2.41 -25.14 -4.72
C LYS A 526 3.69 -25.66 -4.07
N ILE A 527 4.76 -25.79 -4.85
CA ILE A 527 6.07 -26.23 -4.36
C ILE A 527 6.63 -25.25 -3.33
N ALA A 528 6.52 -23.94 -3.58
CA ALA A 528 6.99 -22.91 -2.66
C ALA A 528 6.25 -22.98 -1.30
N VAL A 529 4.94 -23.26 -1.30
CA VAL A 529 4.18 -23.47 -0.06
C VAL A 529 4.62 -24.75 0.65
N GLN A 530 4.76 -25.87 -0.09
CA GLN A 530 5.19 -27.14 0.48
C GLN A 530 6.61 -27.08 1.09
N LYS A 531 7.48 -26.24 0.54
CA LYS A 531 8.83 -25.98 1.07
C LYS A 531 8.88 -24.94 2.19
N GLY A 532 7.76 -24.28 2.49
CA GLY A 532 7.67 -23.22 3.50
C GLY A 532 8.27 -21.87 3.05
N GLU A 533 8.57 -21.70 1.76
CA GLU A 533 9.00 -20.41 1.19
C GLU A 533 7.86 -19.38 1.19
N ILE A 534 6.62 -19.87 1.05
CA ILE A 534 5.37 -19.12 1.22
C ILE A 534 4.54 -19.82 2.29
N THR A 535 4.05 -19.10 3.29
CA THR A 535 3.15 -19.70 4.28
C THR A 535 1.76 -19.91 3.67
N GLU A 536 1.07 -20.97 4.05
CA GLU A 536 -0.34 -21.15 3.62
C GLU A 536 -1.22 -20.01 4.12
N GLN A 537 -0.88 -19.38 5.25
CA GLN A 537 -1.58 -18.17 5.72
C GLN A 537 -1.49 -17.03 4.68
N ARG A 538 -0.33 -16.80 4.06
CA ARG A 538 -0.18 -15.78 3.01
C ARG A 538 -1.11 -16.07 1.83
N ILE A 539 -1.28 -17.34 1.46
CA ILE A 539 -2.23 -17.77 0.43
C ILE A 539 -3.68 -17.48 0.88
N ASN A 540 -4.03 -17.84 2.12
CA ASN A 540 -5.37 -17.59 2.68
C ASN A 540 -5.74 -16.10 2.69
N GLU A 541 -4.78 -15.22 2.97
CA GLU A 541 -4.98 -13.76 2.93
C GLU A 541 -5.34 -13.28 1.52
N SER A 542 -4.62 -13.75 0.49
CA SER A 542 -4.93 -13.43 -0.91
C SER A 542 -6.30 -13.94 -1.31
N VAL A 543 -6.58 -15.22 -1.06
CA VAL A 543 -7.86 -15.85 -1.39
C VAL A 543 -9.01 -15.14 -0.66
N SER A 544 -8.82 -14.71 0.58
CA SER A 544 -9.82 -13.92 1.29
C SER A 544 -10.17 -12.62 0.58
N ARG A 545 -9.17 -11.86 0.11
CA ARG A 545 -9.43 -10.62 -0.66
C ARG A 545 -10.16 -10.91 -1.97
N ILE A 546 -9.78 -11.96 -2.68
CA ILE A 546 -10.41 -12.38 -3.94
C ILE A 546 -11.87 -12.79 -3.73
N LEU A 547 -12.16 -13.57 -2.69
CA LEU A 547 -13.53 -13.97 -2.37
C LEU A 547 -14.39 -12.79 -1.87
N LYS A 548 -13.81 -11.86 -1.10
CA LYS A 548 -14.47 -10.60 -0.72
C LYS A 548 -14.81 -9.76 -1.95
N LEU A 549 -13.89 -9.65 -2.90
CA LEU A 549 -14.12 -8.95 -4.18
C LEU A 549 -15.26 -9.60 -4.97
N LYS A 550 -15.20 -10.91 -5.21
CA LYS A 550 -16.26 -11.66 -5.92
C LYS A 550 -17.63 -11.50 -5.25
N LYS A 551 -17.67 -11.51 -3.91
CA LYS A 551 -18.90 -11.30 -3.12
C LYS A 551 -19.42 -9.85 -3.24
N LYS A 552 -18.53 -8.85 -3.16
CA LYS A 552 -18.89 -7.42 -3.27
C LYS A 552 -19.63 -7.12 -4.58
N TYR A 553 -19.23 -7.76 -5.67
CA TYR A 553 -19.80 -7.56 -6.99
C TYR A 553 -20.88 -8.58 -7.37
N GLU A 554 -21.27 -9.45 -6.43
CA GLU A 554 -22.30 -10.48 -6.66
C GLU A 554 -22.00 -11.37 -7.88
N ILE A 555 -20.71 -11.62 -8.11
CA ILE A 555 -20.25 -12.42 -9.24
C ILE A 555 -20.91 -13.80 -9.17
N ASN A 556 -21.36 -14.30 -10.31
CA ASN A 556 -22.01 -15.59 -10.43
C ASN A 556 -21.77 -16.17 -11.83
N ASN A 557 -22.08 -17.47 -12.00
CA ASN A 557 -21.92 -18.17 -13.27
C ASN A 557 -23.18 -18.07 -14.15
N ALA A 558 -24.07 -17.09 -13.93
CA ALA A 558 -25.27 -16.96 -14.76
C ALA A 558 -24.90 -16.63 -16.21
N GLN A 559 -25.58 -17.32 -17.13
CA GLN A 559 -25.43 -17.08 -18.55
C GLN A 559 -26.15 -15.79 -18.94
N VAL A 560 -25.57 -15.06 -19.88
CA VAL A 560 -26.20 -13.88 -20.48
C VAL A 560 -26.83 -14.25 -21.83
N LYS A 561 -27.79 -13.44 -22.28
CA LYS A 561 -28.42 -13.59 -23.60
C LYS A 561 -27.58 -12.90 -24.67
N ASP A 562 -28.02 -12.99 -25.92
CA ASP A 562 -27.40 -12.28 -27.03
C ASP A 562 -27.39 -10.76 -26.78
N VAL A 563 -26.29 -10.12 -27.16
CA VAL A 563 -26.04 -8.68 -26.97
C VAL A 563 -26.77 -7.87 -28.04
N ASN A 564 -27.45 -6.80 -27.61
CA ASN A 564 -28.02 -5.81 -28.52
C ASN A 564 -27.02 -4.68 -28.83
N ILE A 565 -26.20 -4.89 -29.87
CA ILE A 565 -25.17 -3.91 -30.28
C ILE A 565 -25.77 -2.57 -30.69
N GLU A 566 -26.93 -2.57 -31.37
CA GLU A 566 -27.57 -1.35 -31.85
C GLU A 566 -28.01 -0.45 -30.68
N GLU A 567 -28.58 -1.02 -29.62
CA GLU A 567 -28.98 -0.28 -28.43
C GLU A 567 -27.78 0.33 -27.68
N ILE A 568 -26.69 -0.44 -27.57
CA ILE A 568 -25.45 0.07 -26.97
C ILE A 568 -24.93 1.24 -27.80
N ASN A 569 -24.84 1.09 -29.12
CA ASN A 569 -24.36 2.14 -30.02
C ASN A 569 -25.25 3.39 -30.00
N GLN A 570 -26.58 3.26 -29.90
CA GLN A 570 -27.48 4.40 -29.71
C GLN A 570 -27.18 5.15 -28.41
N SER A 571 -26.91 4.42 -27.33
CA SER A 571 -26.55 5.00 -26.03
C SER A 571 -25.20 5.73 -26.09
N ILE A 572 -24.20 5.14 -26.76
CA ILE A 572 -22.87 5.75 -26.96
C ILE A 572 -22.99 7.01 -27.81
N ASN A 573 -23.69 6.96 -28.95
CA ASN A 573 -23.89 8.14 -29.81
C ASN A 573 -24.55 9.30 -29.06
N LYS A 574 -25.60 9.02 -28.28
CA LYS A 574 -26.26 10.04 -27.46
C LYS A 574 -25.28 10.68 -26.48
N LEU A 575 -24.43 9.88 -25.83
CA LEU A 575 -23.40 10.38 -24.93
C LEU A 575 -22.37 11.24 -25.67
N LEU A 576 -21.83 10.78 -26.79
CA LEU A 576 -20.84 11.54 -27.56
C LEU A 576 -21.42 12.85 -28.09
N ASP A 577 -22.65 12.82 -28.61
CA ASP A 577 -23.37 14.01 -29.08
C ASP A 577 -23.54 15.10 -28.01
N GLU A 578 -23.62 14.72 -26.73
CA GLU A 578 -23.78 15.64 -25.61
C GLU A 578 -22.45 16.30 -25.18
N TYR A 579 -21.32 15.60 -25.32
CA TYR A 579 -20.04 16.02 -24.73
C TYR A 579 -18.90 16.31 -25.72
N THR A 580 -19.01 15.91 -26.99
CA THR A 580 -17.93 16.03 -27.98
C THR A 580 -18.27 16.93 -29.18
N LYS A 581 -19.35 17.71 -29.11
CA LYS A 581 -19.73 18.69 -30.14
C LYS A 581 -19.17 20.08 -29.91
#